data_AF-A0A2V9G8V0-F1
#
_entry.id   AF-A0A2V9G8V0-F1
#
_cell.length_a   1.000
_cell.length_b   1.000
_cell.length_c   1.000
_cell.angle_alpha   90.00
_cell.angle_beta   90.00
_cell.angle_gamma   90.00
#
_symmetry.space_group_name_H-M   'P 1'
#
loop_
_entity.id
_entity.type
_entity.pdbx_description
1 polymer ?
#
loop_
_entity_poly.entity_id
_entity_poly.type
_entity_poly.pdbx_seq_one_letter_code
_entity_poly.pdbx_strand_id
1 'polypeptide(L)'
;MVLTSWSFIRYYRDNTNYATGAIQKLYERFGHWLGLGKMIYDARREAEYLGSLKQVDRRRLGFMGFSLGAKAAVYVAAFAPEFKAVVALDPHIAVNGSTNWYDPWYLDWLHPFPDIPTPQHTVSSLLNPDPKRPGFEHDHHELMALAAPRAFLLIGGSQSEDH
;
A
#
# COMPACT_ATOMS: atom_id res chain seq x y z
N MET A 1 -0.98 -11.81 20.91
CA MET A 1 -0.73 -11.26 19.57
C MET A 1 -1.96 -10.44 19.21
N VAL A 2 -1.79 -9.16 18.90
CA VAL A 2 -2.90 -8.32 18.40
C VAL A 2 -2.79 -8.27 16.88
N LEU A 3 -3.87 -8.63 16.19
CA LEU A 3 -4.01 -8.48 14.74
C LEU A 3 -4.87 -7.25 14.50
N THR A 4 -4.28 -6.22 13.88
CA THR A 4 -5.03 -5.04 13.42
C THR A 4 -5.24 -5.11 11.91
N SER A 5 -6.31 -4.47 11.46
CA SER A 5 -6.66 -4.29 10.05
C SER A 5 -7.20 -2.88 9.85
N TRP A 6 -7.09 -2.38 8.64
CA TRP A 6 -6.82 -0.97 8.38
C TRP A 6 -8.06 -0.12 8.01
N SER A 7 -7.97 1.22 8.20
CA SER A 7 -9.15 2.12 8.18
C SER A 7 -9.07 3.50 7.48
N PHE A 8 -7.94 4.03 6.95
CA PHE A 8 -7.95 5.46 6.49
C PHE A 8 -8.88 5.78 5.33
N ILE A 9 -9.12 4.82 4.43
CA ILE A 9 -9.98 5.11 3.29
C ILE A 9 -11.46 5.02 3.66
N ARG A 10 -11.80 4.77 4.92
CA ARG A 10 -13.18 4.83 5.39
C ARG A 10 -13.34 6.09 6.20
N TYR A 11 -14.20 6.98 5.71
CA TYR A 11 -14.55 8.22 6.40
C TYR A 11 -13.34 9.15 6.60
N TYR A 12 -12.45 9.20 5.60
CA TYR A 12 -11.46 10.29 5.52
C TYR A 12 -12.20 11.62 5.42
N ARG A 13 -11.51 12.74 5.67
CA ARG A 13 -12.05 14.11 5.70
C ARG A 13 -13.28 14.33 4.80
N ASP A 14 -14.27 15.03 5.33
CA ASP A 14 -15.57 15.23 4.65
C ASP A 14 -16.30 13.92 4.34
N ASN A 15 -16.08 12.89 5.18
CA ASN A 15 -16.66 11.55 5.05
C ASN A 15 -16.32 10.84 3.73
N THR A 16 -15.20 11.22 3.10
CA THR A 16 -14.72 10.64 1.85
C THR A 16 -14.15 9.23 2.04
N ASN A 17 -14.17 8.47 0.96
CA ASN A 17 -13.61 7.12 0.87
C ASN A 17 -12.86 6.94 -0.47
N TYR A 18 -12.47 5.71 -0.81
CA TYR A 18 -11.58 5.44 -1.97
C TYR A 18 -12.29 5.81 -3.26
N ALA A 19 -13.62 5.68 -3.28
CA ALA A 19 -14.46 6.00 -4.41
C ALA A 19 -14.94 7.46 -4.40
N THR A 20 -14.99 8.12 -3.24
CA THR A 20 -15.64 9.45 -3.11
C THR A 20 -14.68 10.61 -2.86
N GLY A 21 -13.36 10.40 -2.94
CA GLY A 21 -12.41 11.51 -3.01
C GLY A 21 -11.32 11.54 -1.94
N ALA A 22 -11.12 10.45 -1.18
CA ALA A 22 -10.16 10.45 -0.07
C ALA A 22 -8.72 10.76 -0.53
N ILE A 23 -8.36 10.37 -1.76
CA ILE A 23 -7.03 10.58 -2.32
C ILE A 23 -6.82 12.04 -2.73
N GLN A 24 -7.82 12.69 -3.32
CA GLN A 24 -7.80 14.11 -3.64
C GLN A 24 -7.61 14.94 -2.38
N LYS A 25 -8.36 14.63 -1.32
CA LYS A 25 -8.20 15.25 0.00
C LYS A 25 -6.83 15.02 0.63
N LEU A 26 -6.20 13.88 0.33
CA LEU A 26 -4.84 13.57 0.77
C LEU A 26 -3.84 14.49 0.04
N TYR A 27 -3.98 14.64 -1.27
CA TYR A 27 -3.12 15.48 -2.10
C TYR A 27 -3.24 16.96 -1.78
N GLU A 28 -4.45 17.47 -1.58
CA GLU A 28 -4.70 18.85 -1.12
C GLU A 28 -3.90 19.19 0.15
N ARG A 29 -3.67 18.20 1.02
CA ARG A 29 -3.02 18.40 2.32
C ARG A 29 -1.53 18.10 2.32
N PHE A 30 -1.10 17.10 1.55
CA PHE A 30 0.25 16.53 1.65
C PHE A 30 0.98 16.43 0.31
N GLY A 31 0.46 17.06 -0.75
CA GLY A 31 1.07 17.03 -2.08
C GLY A 31 1.08 15.60 -2.64
N HIS A 32 2.24 15.08 -3.02
CA HIS A 32 2.36 13.79 -3.72
C HIS A 32 2.31 12.56 -2.80
N TRP A 33 1.67 12.68 -1.64
CA TRP A 33 1.65 11.58 -0.68
C TRP A 33 0.65 10.51 -1.12
N LEU A 34 1.18 9.33 -1.49
CA LEU A 34 0.37 8.23 -2.03
C LEU A 34 -0.64 7.70 -1.02
N GLY A 35 -1.79 7.22 -1.52
CA GLY A 35 -2.78 6.51 -0.72
C GLY A 35 -2.17 5.34 0.04
N LEU A 36 -1.28 4.57 -0.61
CA LEU A 36 -0.54 3.47 0.01
C LEU A 36 0.38 3.94 1.14
N GLY A 37 1.10 5.04 0.91
CA GLY A 37 1.98 5.66 1.90
C GLY A 37 1.23 6.10 3.16
N LYS A 38 0.05 6.69 2.97
CA LYS A 38 -0.83 7.05 4.08
C LYS A 38 -1.31 5.83 4.86
N MET A 39 -1.57 4.69 4.20
CA MET A 39 -1.96 3.46 4.89
C MET A 39 -0.90 2.98 5.87
N ILE A 40 0.34 2.94 5.39
CA ILE A 40 1.48 2.50 6.16
C ILE A 40 1.65 3.43 7.36
N TYR A 41 1.55 4.74 7.15
CA TYR A 41 1.62 5.71 8.23
C TYR A 41 0.57 5.43 9.32
N ASP A 42 -0.68 5.17 8.94
CA ASP A 42 -1.74 4.87 9.91
C ASP A 42 -1.52 3.55 10.63
N ALA A 43 -1.12 2.50 9.92
CA ALA A 43 -0.79 1.22 10.54
C ALA A 43 0.32 1.40 11.60
N ARG A 44 1.30 2.26 11.35
CA ARG A 44 2.34 2.58 12.32
C ARG A 44 1.81 3.36 13.53
N ARG A 45 0.90 4.33 13.32
CA ARG A 45 0.21 5.04 14.41
C ARG A 45 -0.68 4.10 15.23
N GLU A 46 -1.37 3.16 14.58
CA GLU A 46 -2.13 2.09 15.25
C GLU A 46 -1.21 1.23 16.11
N ALA A 47 -0.06 0.82 15.60
CA ALA A 47 0.92 0.03 16.35
C ALA A 47 1.45 0.77 17.58
N GLU A 48 1.73 2.07 17.46
CA GLU A 48 2.15 2.91 18.58
C GLU A 48 1.06 3.02 19.64
N TYR A 49 -0.18 3.30 19.22
CA TYR A 49 -1.32 3.37 20.14
C TYR A 49 -1.51 2.03 20.86
N LEU A 50 -1.58 0.93 20.11
CA LEU A 50 -1.70 -0.42 20.67
C LEU A 50 -0.55 -0.72 21.64
N GLY A 51 0.69 -0.37 21.29
CA GLY A 51 1.86 -0.59 22.12
C GLY A 51 1.91 0.26 23.41
N SER A 52 1.06 1.28 23.51
CA SER A 52 0.87 2.09 24.72
C SER A 52 -0.10 1.47 25.73
N LEU A 53 -0.95 0.53 25.29
CA LEU A 53 -1.97 -0.09 26.14
C LEU A 53 -1.34 -1.15 27.04
N LYS A 54 -1.67 -1.12 28.34
CA LYS A 54 -1.11 -2.04 29.34
C LYS A 54 -1.38 -3.51 29.03
N GLN A 55 -2.52 -3.81 28.42
CA GLN A 55 -2.93 -5.16 28.03
C GLN A 55 -2.29 -5.68 26.73
N VAL A 56 -1.50 -4.87 26.02
CA VAL A 56 -0.90 -5.25 24.74
C VAL A 56 0.61 -5.43 24.90
N ASP A 57 1.11 -6.60 24.49
CA ASP A 57 2.54 -6.79 24.33
C ASP A 57 3.01 -6.18 23.01
N ARG A 58 3.60 -4.98 23.11
CA ARG A 58 4.16 -4.24 21.96
C ARG A 58 5.21 -5.01 21.16
N ARG A 59 5.83 -6.06 21.73
CA ARG A 59 6.82 -6.89 21.04
C ARG A 59 6.17 -7.97 20.17
N ARG A 60 4.85 -8.15 20.23
CA ARG A 60 4.09 -9.22 19.55
C ARG A 60 2.86 -8.67 18.82
N LEU A 61 3.07 -7.60 18.05
CA LEU A 61 2.08 -7.03 17.14
C LEU A 61 2.13 -7.71 15.78
N GLY A 62 0.96 -7.99 15.20
CA GLY A 62 0.81 -8.48 13.84
C GLY A 62 -0.18 -7.64 13.03
N PHE A 63 -0.05 -7.71 11.71
CA PHE A 63 -0.94 -7.02 10.77
C PHE A 63 -1.50 -8.03 9.78
N MET A 64 -2.78 -7.93 9.45
CA MET A 64 -3.37 -8.72 8.38
C MET A 64 -4.31 -7.89 7.51
N GLY A 65 -4.34 -8.21 6.23
CA GLY A 65 -5.23 -7.55 5.29
C GLY A 65 -5.71 -8.49 4.19
N PHE A 66 -6.90 -8.19 3.67
CA PHE A 66 -7.54 -8.89 2.55
C PHE A 66 -7.83 -7.89 1.41
N SER A 67 -7.65 -8.31 0.15
CA SER A 67 -7.89 -7.50 -1.04
C SER A 67 -7.12 -6.16 -0.99
N LEU A 68 -7.78 -5.00 -0.93
CA LEU A 68 -7.12 -3.70 -0.72
C LEU A 68 -6.20 -3.71 0.49
N GLY A 69 -6.67 -4.26 1.62
CA GLY A 69 -5.87 -4.38 2.83
C GLY A 69 -4.68 -5.33 2.65
N ALA A 70 -4.74 -6.29 1.73
CA ALA A 70 -3.62 -7.19 1.45
C ALA A 70 -2.52 -6.48 0.67
N LYS A 71 -2.88 -5.61 -0.28
CA LYS A 71 -1.91 -4.72 -0.94
C LYS A 71 -1.21 -3.79 0.06
N ALA A 72 -1.97 -3.25 1.01
CA ALA A 72 -1.42 -2.51 2.14
C ALA A 72 -0.49 -3.39 3.00
N ALA A 73 -0.89 -4.62 3.30
CA ALA A 73 -0.11 -5.55 4.11
C ALA A 73 1.28 -5.84 3.51
N VAL A 74 1.40 -5.92 2.17
CA VAL A 74 2.70 -6.08 1.50
C VAL A 74 3.64 -4.92 1.84
N TYR A 75 3.14 -3.68 1.82
CA TYR A 75 3.94 -2.50 2.14
C TYR A 75 4.15 -2.30 3.65
N VAL A 76 3.18 -2.69 4.48
CA VAL A 76 3.35 -2.73 5.95
C VAL A 76 4.45 -3.73 6.32
N ALA A 77 4.49 -4.89 5.66
CA ALA A 77 5.56 -5.85 5.85
C ALA A 77 6.93 -5.23 5.55
N ALA A 78 7.07 -4.42 4.49
CA ALA A 78 8.32 -3.73 4.20
C ALA A 78 8.66 -2.58 5.17
N PHE A 79 7.72 -1.68 5.43
CA PHE A 79 8.02 -0.34 5.97
C PHE A 79 7.52 -0.06 7.40
N ALA A 80 6.81 -1.01 8.02
CA ALA A 80 6.32 -0.89 9.40
C ALA A 80 6.97 -1.95 10.31
N PRO A 81 8.22 -1.73 10.78
CA PRO A 81 8.97 -2.69 11.59
C PRO A 81 8.34 -2.96 12.98
N GLU A 82 7.36 -2.16 13.38
CA GLU A 82 6.55 -2.35 14.59
C GLU A 82 5.79 -3.69 14.55
N PHE A 83 5.33 -4.11 13.37
CA PHE A 83 4.67 -5.40 13.16
C PHE A 83 5.69 -6.52 12.94
N LYS A 84 5.57 -7.59 13.73
CA LYS A 84 6.51 -8.73 13.74
C LYS A 84 6.07 -9.89 12.85
N ALA A 85 4.78 -9.96 12.56
CA ALA A 85 4.21 -10.91 11.63
C ALA A 85 3.17 -10.18 10.76
N VAL A 86 3.24 -10.35 9.45
CA VAL A 86 2.30 -9.74 8.51
C VAL A 86 1.71 -10.80 7.58
N VAL A 87 0.40 -10.76 7.38
CA VAL A 87 -0.33 -11.66 6.47
C VAL A 87 -1.04 -10.85 5.39
N ALA A 88 -0.70 -11.12 4.12
CA ALA A 88 -1.37 -10.54 2.96
C ALA A 88 -2.23 -11.61 2.28
N LEU A 89 -3.55 -11.45 2.35
CA LEU A 89 -4.53 -12.36 1.77
C LEU A 89 -5.10 -11.78 0.47
N ASP A 90 -4.77 -12.40 -0.65
CA ASP A 90 -5.18 -11.99 -1.98
C ASP A 90 -4.71 -10.56 -2.39
N PRO A 91 -3.41 -10.24 -2.27
CA PRO A 91 -2.88 -8.94 -2.66
C PRO A 91 -2.83 -8.74 -4.18
N HIS A 92 -3.09 -9.79 -4.98
CA HIS A 92 -2.84 -9.79 -6.42
C HIS A 92 -1.45 -9.22 -6.75
N ILE A 93 -0.38 -9.85 -6.24
CA ILE A 93 0.98 -9.48 -6.67
C ILE A 93 1.08 -9.76 -8.16
N ALA A 94 1.44 -8.74 -8.92
CA ALA A 94 1.55 -8.84 -10.36
C ALA A 94 2.79 -9.69 -10.70
N VAL A 95 2.66 -11.00 -10.73
CA VAL A 95 3.58 -11.81 -11.52
C VAL A 95 3.14 -11.57 -12.97
N ASN A 96 3.78 -10.61 -13.65
CA ASN A 96 3.50 -10.18 -15.05
C ASN A 96 2.38 -9.12 -15.27
N GLY A 97 2.16 -8.17 -14.34
CA GLY A 97 1.50 -6.89 -14.68
C GLY A 97 -0.04 -6.87 -14.76
N SER A 98 -0.77 -7.90 -14.33
CA SER A 98 -2.22 -8.08 -14.54
C SER A 98 -3.17 -7.42 -13.51
N THR A 99 -2.76 -6.39 -12.76
CA THR A 99 -3.54 -5.90 -11.60
C THR A 99 -3.54 -4.38 -11.47
N ASN A 100 -4.52 -3.86 -10.73
CA ASN A 100 -4.82 -2.44 -10.53
C ASN A 100 -3.90 -1.73 -9.52
N TRP A 101 -2.61 -2.06 -9.42
CA TRP A 101 -1.66 -1.35 -8.54
C TRP A 101 -1.53 0.14 -8.87
N TYR A 102 -1.91 0.54 -10.08
CA TYR A 102 -1.98 1.93 -10.54
C TYR A 102 -3.17 2.72 -9.99
N ASP A 103 -4.15 2.09 -9.33
CA ASP A 103 -5.32 2.82 -8.83
C ASP A 103 -4.93 3.89 -7.78
N PRO A 104 -5.70 4.99 -7.66
CA PRO A 104 -5.30 6.15 -6.86
C PRO A 104 -5.04 5.87 -5.37
N TRP A 105 -5.74 4.89 -4.82
CA TRP A 105 -5.55 4.49 -3.42
C TRP A 105 -4.32 3.62 -3.18
N TYR A 106 -3.63 3.16 -4.23
CA TYR A 106 -2.36 2.45 -4.13
C TYR A 106 -1.19 3.36 -4.53
N LEU A 107 -0.67 3.19 -5.75
CA LEU A 107 0.57 3.81 -6.20
C LEU A 107 0.37 4.99 -7.17
N ASP A 108 -0.84 5.13 -7.71
CA ASP A 108 -1.30 6.26 -8.53
C ASP A 108 -0.31 6.79 -9.57
N TRP A 109 0.47 5.89 -10.17
CA TRP A 109 1.61 6.30 -11.01
C TRP A 109 1.20 6.89 -12.35
N LEU A 110 -0.10 6.85 -12.70
CA LEU A 110 -0.68 7.44 -13.91
C LEU A 110 -1.34 8.82 -13.67
N HIS A 111 -1.42 9.29 -12.42
CA HIS A 111 -2.03 10.58 -12.12
C HIS A 111 -1.13 11.75 -12.56
N PRO A 112 -1.69 12.76 -13.26
CA PRO A 112 -0.94 13.95 -13.64
C PRO A 112 -0.81 14.93 -12.46
N PHE A 113 0.43 15.20 -12.05
CA PHE A 113 0.79 16.26 -11.11
C PHE A 113 1.44 17.43 -11.88
N PRO A 114 0.84 18.65 -11.87
CA PRO A 114 1.27 19.77 -12.72
C PRO A 114 2.74 20.17 -12.60
N ASP A 115 3.37 19.91 -11.46
CA ASP A 115 4.76 20.24 -11.16
C ASP A 115 5.77 19.16 -11.58
N ILE A 116 5.31 18.00 -12.08
CA ILE A 116 6.20 16.98 -12.66
C ILE A 116 6.67 17.45 -14.05
N PRO A 117 7.99 17.59 -14.31
CA PRO A 117 8.53 18.20 -15.53
C PRO A 117 8.65 17.19 -16.69
N THR A 118 7.55 16.51 -17.02
CA THR A 118 7.47 15.59 -18.18
C THR A 118 6.21 15.90 -18.97
N PRO A 119 6.14 15.60 -20.28
CA PRO A 119 4.95 15.89 -21.08
C PRO A 119 3.65 15.28 -20.55
N GLN A 120 3.73 14.13 -19.87
CA GLN A 120 2.58 13.44 -19.28
C GLN A 120 2.29 13.91 -17.85
N HIS A 121 3.22 14.61 -17.19
CA HIS A 121 3.09 15.06 -15.81
C HIS A 121 2.85 13.92 -14.78
N THR A 122 3.23 12.67 -15.07
CA THR A 122 2.96 11.51 -14.18
C THR A 122 4.20 10.98 -13.47
N VAL A 123 4.02 10.22 -12.39
CA VAL A 123 5.15 9.48 -11.78
C VAL A 123 5.71 8.45 -12.75
N SER A 124 4.85 7.76 -13.52
CA SER A 124 5.29 6.75 -14.50
C SER A 124 6.21 7.33 -15.57
N SER A 125 5.99 8.57 -16.01
CA SER A 125 6.84 9.24 -17.00
C SER A 125 8.21 9.67 -16.44
N LEU A 126 8.44 9.56 -15.14
CA LEU A 126 9.76 9.75 -14.52
C LEU A 126 10.61 8.47 -14.47
N LEU A 127 10.00 7.29 -14.56
CA LEU A 127 10.67 6.01 -14.25
C LEU A 127 11.43 5.43 -15.44
N ASN A 128 10.83 5.45 -16.64
CA ASN A 128 11.54 5.04 -17.86
C ASN A 128 11.11 5.93 -19.05
N PRO A 129 12.04 6.62 -19.73
CA PRO A 129 11.72 7.42 -20.91
C PRO A 129 11.34 6.59 -22.14
N ASP A 130 11.59 5.27 -22.15
CA ASP A 130 11.14 4.35 -23.20
C ASP A 130 9.67 3.96 -22.97
N PRO A 131 8.71 4.48 -23.78
CA PRO A 131 7.29 4.19 -23.63
C PRO A 131 6.94 2.74 -23.97
N LYS A 132 7.89 1.97 -24.56
CA LYS A 132 7.73 0.53 -24.83
C LYS A 132 8.19 -0.34 -23.66
N ARG A 133 8.91 0.24 -22.70
CA ARG A 133 9.33 -0.40 -21.45
C ARG A 133 9.02 0.48 -20.23
N PRO A 134 7.79 1.02 -20.09
CA PRO A 134 7.44 1.83 -18.93
C PRO A 134 7.41 0.90 -17.72
N GLY A 135 8.54 0.77 -17.04
CA GLY A 135 8.74 -0.24 -16.02
C GLY A 135 9.37 0.39 -14.81
N PHE A 136 8.85 0.05 -13.64
CA PHE A 136 9.59 0.20 -12.41
C PHE A 136 10.89 -0.60 -12.55
N GLU A 137 12.04 0.00 -12.23
CA GLU A 137 13.31 -0.73 -12.14
C GLU A 137 13.28 -1.82 -11.07
N HIS A 138 12.33 -1.70 -10.14
CA HIS A 138 12.09 -2.60 -9.03
C HIS A 138 10.68 -3.21 -9.08
N ASP A 139 10.53 -4.45 -8.63
CA ASP A 139 9.22 -5.12 -8.57
C ASP A 139 8.91 -5.62 -7.14
N HIS A 140 7.68 -6.08 -6.90
CA HIS A 140 7.18 -6.44 -5.58
C HIS A 140 8.00 -7.53 -4.88
N HIS A 141 8.77 -8.33 -5.62
CA HIS A 141 9.67 -9.31 -5.02
C HIS A 141 10.76 -8.67 -4.15
N GLU A 142 11.31 -7.52 -4.58
CA GLU A 142 12.28 -6.76 -3.78
C GLU A 142 11.61 -6.12 -2.57
N LEU A 143 10.39 -5.60 -2.76
CA LEU A 143 9.59 -5.08 -1.66
C LEU A 143 9.31 -6.16 -0.60
N MET A 144 8.98 -7.39 -1.03
CA MET A 144 8.79 -8.52 -0.12
C MET A 144 10.09 -8.89 0.59
N ALA A 145 11.24 -8.77 -0.06
CA ALA A 145 12.54 -9.03 0.57
C ALA A 145 12.83 -8.06 1.73
N LEU A 146 12.32 -6.81 1.69
CA LEU A 146 12.44 -5.84 2.79
C LEU A 146 11.70 -6.28 4.07
N ALA A 147 10.78 -7.24 3.99
CA ALA A 147 10.16 -7.82 5.18
C ALA A 147 11.17 -8.65 5.99
N ALA A 148 12.20 -9.23 5.35
CA ALA A 148 13.18 -10.05 6.03
C ALA A 148 13.92 -9.27 7.13
N PRO A 149 14.25 -9.91 8.28
CA PRO A 149 13.98 -11.31 8.64
C PRO A 149 12.62 -11.53 9.34
N ARG A 150 11.69 -10.57 9.29
CA ARG A 150 10.38 -10.68 9.97
C ARG A 150 9.46 -11.65 9.23
N ALA A 151 8.52 -12.24 9.97
CA ALA A 151 7.61 -13.21 9.40
C ALA A 151 6.61 -12.52 8.44
N PHE A 152 6.56 -13.01 7.21
CA PHE A 152 5.64 -12.54 6.19
C PHE A 152 5.00 -13.74 5.49
N LEU A 153 3.67 -13.77 5.46
CA LEU A 153 2.89 -14.79 4.77
C LEU A 153 2.04 -14.12 3.68
N LEU A 154 2.23 -14.56 2.44
CA LEU A 154 1.44 -14.15 1.29
C LEU A 154 0.59 -15.33 0.83
N ILE A 155 -0.72 -15.12 0.72
CA ILE A 155 -1.66 -16.10 0.18
C ILE A 155 -2.29 -15.48 -1.07
N GLY A 156 -2.02 -16.05 -2.25
CA GLY A 156 -2.65 -15.60 -3.50
C GLY A 156 -4.09 -16.10 -3.63
N GLY A 157 -4.96 -15.30 -4.25
CA GLY A 157 -6.23 -15.76 -4.78
C GLY A 157 -6.08 -16.25 -6.22
N SER A 158 -6.89 -17.22 -6.63
CA SER A 158 -7.05 -17.59 -8.03
C SER A 158 -8.24 -16.84 -8.61
N GLN A 159 -8.06 -16.04 -9.66
CA GLN A 159 -9.15 -15.80 -10.60
C GLN A 159 -9.23 -17.03 -11.51
N SER A 160 -10.41 -17.62 -11.65
CA SER A 160 -10.66 -18.46 -12.82
C SER A 160 -10.59 -17.55 -14.03
N GLU A 161 -9.69 -17.85 -14.97
CA GLU A 161 -9.87 -17.36 -16.33
C GLU A 161 -11.07 -18.12 -16.87
N ASP A 162 -12.24 -17.49 -16.89
CA ASP A 162 -13.38 -18.02 -17.64
C ASP A 162 -12.96 -18.05 -19.12
N HIS A 163 -12.70 -19.27 -19.61
CA HIS A 163 -12.34 -19.58 -21.01
C HIS A 163 -13.50 -19.36 -21.97
#